data_AF-E1WYZ0-F1
#
_entry.id   AF-E1WYZ0-F1
#
_cell.length_a   1.000
_cell.length_b   1.000
_cell.length_c   1.000
_cell.angle_alpha   90.00
_cell.angle_beta   90.00
_cell.angle_gamma   90.00
#
_symmetry.space_group_name_H-M   'P 1'
#
loop_
_entity.id
_entity.type
_entity.pdbx_description
1 polymer ?
#
loop_
_entity_poly.entity_id
_entity_poly.type
_entity_poly.pdbx_seq_one_letter_code
_entity_poly.pdbx_strand_id
1 'polypeptide(L)'
;MKNKLILLTSIALFLGGAFGLYWTKSGRGVQQHKVVKKFDPLLANESDVYSRVESAHGDRISSLLRESKKKKPAIATWIFENFDKEKTIVQEAMLIALGNYRTQEALDFLISKVVKQDNENLSIYALKGLSLHEDEKRVAALKQVEVSGRSDYLQINYHFTLFKTKSFFRDKKEDLNWLVDKGMKLGDSKELVAIVMGLSQFVPNFEKLHDLLKHILFHSKSELLINRAVIHLSVYSSGWLKIQTKKVLSSNNRILLREFLSRSGAFCPLNIWKAFDEYAIRYDKLGAVEMASRVNMVKAKELGQRVGVDSAKLEGILKEENTTLCY
;
A
#
# COMPACT_ATOMS: atom_id res chain seq x y z
N MET A 1 -29.78 -19.92 -57.60
CA MET A 1 -29.37 -18.57 -57.13
C MET A 1 -29.29 -18.46 -55.60
N LYS A 2 -30.24 -19.02 -54.83
CA LYS A 2 -30.23 -18.97 -53.35
C LYS A 2 -28.93 -19.44 -52.69
N ASN A 3 -28.32 -20.55 -53.17
CA ASN A 3 -27.09 -21.08 -52.57
C ASN A 3 -25.85 -20.20 -52.80
N LYS A 4 -25.79 -19.45 -53.91
CA LYS A 4 -24.68 -18.51 -54.16
C LYS A 4 -24.78 -17.26 -53.27
N LEU A 5 -26.01 -16.83 -52.97
CA LEU A 5 -26.27 -15.70 -52.07
C LEU A 5 -25.91 -16.05 -50.61
N ILE A 6 -26.26 -17.26 -50.16
CA ILE A 6 -25.91 -17.76 -48.82
C ILE A 6 -24.40 -17.93 -48.66
N LEU A 7 -23.70 -18.38 -49.70
CA LEU A 7 -22.25 -18.50 -49.69
C LEU A 7 -21.58 -17.12 -49.59
N LEU A 8 -22.06 -16.13 -50.34
CA LEU A 8 -21.55 -14.76 -50.30
C LEU A 8 -21.79 -14.08 -48.95
N THR A 9 -22.96 -14.27 -48.33
CA THR A 9 -23.22 -13.73 -46.99
C THR A 9 -22.39 -14.41 -45.91
N SER A 10 -22.12 -15.72 -46.05
CA SER A 10 -21.25 -16.47 -45.12
C SER A 10 -19.80 -16.01 -45.20
N ILE A 11 -19.28 -15.75 -46.41
CA ILE A 11 -17.93 -15.20 -46.63
C ILE A 11 -17.84 -13.78 -46.07
N ALA A 12 -18.86 -12.93 -46.29
CA ALA A 12 -18.89 -11.57 -45.76
C ALA A 12 -18.92 -11.54 -44.22
N LEU A 13 -19.69 -12.43 -43.59
CA LEU A 13 -19.72 -12.57 -42.13
C LEU A 13 -18.38 -13.05 -41.57
N PHE A 14 -17.73 -13.99 -42.25
CA PHE A 14 -16.41 -14.48 -41.85
C PHE A 14 -15.33 -13.39 -41.95
N LEU A 15 -15.34 -12.62 -43.05
CA LEU A 15 -14.41 -11.50 -43.26
C LEU A 15 -14.68 -10.34 -42.29
N GLY A 16 -15.95 -10.03 -42.00
CA GLY A 16 -16.32 -9.03 -40.99
C GLY A 16 -15.91 -9.46 -39.57
N GLY A 17 -16.06 -10.74 -39.23
CA GLY A 17 -15.61 -11.31 -37.96
C GLY A 17 -14.08 -11.30 -37.81
N ALA A 18 -13.35 -11.67 -38.86
CA ALA A 18 -11.89 -11.64 -38.89
C ALA A 18 -11.35 -10.21 -38.81
N PHE A 19 -11.97 -9.26 -39.51
CA PHE A 19 -11.61 -7.85 -39.46
C PHE A 19 -11.93 -7.22 -38.09
N GLY A 20 -13.07 -7.55 -37.49
CA GLY A 20 -13.41 -7.13 -36.12
C GLY A 20 -12.45 -7.68 -35.06
N LEU A 21 -12.01 -8.94 -35.20
CA LEU A 21 -10.98 -9.54 -34.35
C LEU A 21 -9.60 -8.91 -34.56
N TYR A 22 -9.26 -8.58 -35.81
CA TYR A 22 -8.04 -7.86 -36.13
C TYR A 22 -8.05 -6.45 -35.53
N TRP A 23 -9.14 -5.69 -35.72
CA TRP A 23 -9.29 -4.32 -35.20
C TRP A 23 -9.30 -4.26 -33.67
N THR A 24 -9.95 -5.22 -33.01
CA THR A 24 -9.90 -5.33 -31.53
C THR A 24 -8.52 -5.73 -31.01
N LYS A 25 -7.68 -6.39 -31.82
CA LYS A 25 -6.27 -6.66 -31.51
C LYS A 25 -5.35 -5.48 -31.83
N SER A 26 -5.54 -4.80 -32.95
CA SER A 26 -4.68 -3.67 -33.39
C SER A 26 -5.01 -2.35 -32.69
N GLY A 27 -6.23 -2.17 -32.17
CA GLY A 27 -6.60 -1.07 -31.29
C GLY A 27 -6.00 -1.13 -29.87
N ARG A 28 -5.28 -2.22 -29.53
CA ARG A 28 -4.55 -2.39 -28.25
C ARG A 28 -3.04 -2.13 -28.39
N GLY A 29 -2.64 -1.33 -29.37
CA GLY A 29 -1.27 -0.84 -29.56
C GLY A 29 -0.91 0.40 -28.74
N VAL A 30 -1.77 0.86 -27.83
CA VAL A 30 -1.36 1.82 -26.79
C VAL A 30 -0.67 1.00 -25.71
N GLN A 31 0.56 1.35 -25.36
CA GLN A 31 1.23 0.91 -24.13
C GLN A 31 0.33 1.24 -22.94
N GLN A 32 -0.65 0.39 -22.65
CA GLN A 32 -1.27 0.33 -21.36
C GLN A 32 -0.17 -0.20 -20.45
N HIS A 33 0.55 0.71 -19.79
CA HIS A 33 0.90 0.47 -18.42
C HIS A 33 -0.37 -0.07 -17.77
N LYS A 34 -0.43 -1.38 -17.59
CA LYS A 34 -1.51 -2.06 -16.93
C LYS A 34 -1.42 -1.55 -15.50
N VAL A 35 -2.04 -0.40 -15.23
CA VAL A 35 -2.21 0.13 -13.88
C VAL A 35 -3.10 -0.90 -13.23
N VAL A 36 -2.47 -1.89 -12.60
CA VAL A 36 -3.15 -2.84 -11.74
C VAL A 36 -3.84 -1.95 -10.72
N LYS A 37 -5.17 -1.84 -10.81
CA LYS A 37 -5.99 -1.15 -9.82
C LYS A 37 -5.78 -1.88 -8.50
N LYS A 38 -4.79 -1.45 -7.72
CA LYS A 38 -4.59 -1.92 -6.36
C LYS A 38 -5.68 -1.30 -5.50
N PHE A 39 -6.24 -2.10 -4.61
CA PHE A 39 -7.18 -1.62 -3.60
C PHE A 39 -6.57 -0.47 -2.79
N ASP A 40 -5.27 -0.54 -2.53
CA ASP A 40 -4.48 0.53 -1.92
C ASP A 40 -3.12 0.70 -2.64
N PRO A 41 -2.88 1.80 -3.37
CA PRO A 41 -1.64 2.00 -4.12
C PRO A 41 -0.43 2.34 -3.23
N LEU A 42 -0.67 2.73 -1.97
CA LEU A 42 0.39 3.08 -1.03
C LEU A 42 0.92 1.86 -0.28
N LEU A 43 0.15 0.77 -0.19
CA LEU A 43 0.64 -0.50 0.35
C LEU A 43 1.32 -1.29 -0.77
N ALA A 44 2.65 -1.46 -0.66
CA ALA A 44 3.37 -2.38 -1.52
C ALA A 44 3.07 -3.83 -1.08
N ASN A 45 2.68 -4.69 -2.02
CA ASN A 45 2.74 -6.13 -1.77
C ASN A 45 4.21 -6.56 -1.72
N GLU A 46 4.53 -7.65 -1.01
CA GLU A 46 5.91 -8.17 -0.93
C GLU A 46 6.52 -8.47 -2.32
N SER A 47 5.68 -8.77 -3.31
CA SER A 47 6.08 -8.94 -4.72
C SER A 47 6.43 -7.63 -5.45
N ASP A 48 5.91 -6.49 -5.01
CA ASP A 48 6.17 -5.19 -5.63
C ASP A 48 7.56 -4.66 -5.30
N VAL A 49 8.13 -5.09 -4.16
CA VAL A 49 9.48 -4.72 -3.70
C VAL A 49 10.55 -5.08 -4.75
N TYR A 50 10.33 -6.17 -5.49
CA TYR A 50 11.27 -6.67 -6.51
C TYR A 50 10.98 -6.18 -7.93
N SER A 51 9.88 -5.44 -8.15
CA SER A 51 9.48 -4.96 -9.49
C SER A 51 10.42 -3.89 -10.08
N ARG A 52 11.32 -3.32 -9.27
CA ARG A 52 12.29 -2.28 -9.67
C ARG A 52 13.74 -2.76 -9.71
N VAL A 53 13.98 -4.06 -9.53
CA VAL A 53 15.34 -4.62 -9.58
C VAL A 53 15.73 -4.82 -11.05
N GLU A 54 16.94 -4.38 -11.40
CA GLU A 54 17.54 -4.50 -12.75
C GLU A 54 17.19 -5.84 -13.41
N SER A 55 16.78 -5.77 -14.68
CA SER A 55 16.04 -6.80 -15.41
C SER A 55 16.63 -8.22 -15.36
N ALA A 56 17.94 -8.39 -15.19
CA ALA A 56 18.58 -9.71 -15.12
C ALA A 56 18.40 -10.43 -13.77
N HIS A 57 18.31 -9.70 -12.64
CA HIS A 57 18.08 -10.33 -11.32
C HIS A 57 16.59 -10.49 -11.01
N GLY A 58 15.73 -9.69 -11.67
CA GLY A 58 14.28 -9.72 -11.48
C GLY A 58 13.63 -11.07 -11.80
N ASP A 59 13.98 -11.68 -12.94
CA ASP A 59 13.41 -12.97 -13.37
C ASP A 59 13.83 -14.12 -12.45
N ARG A 60 15.10 -14.10 -12.03
CA ARG A 60 15.65 -15.11 -11.12
C ARG A 60 15.02 -15.04 -9.74
N ILE A 61 14.93 -13.84 -9.15
CA ILE A 61 14.28 -13.60 -7.86
C ILE A 61 12.80 -13.99 -7.94
N SER A 62 12.11 -13.58 -9.00
CA SER A 62 10.70 -13.89 -9.20
C SER A 62 10.45 -15.39 -9.33
N SER A 63 11.32 -16.10 -10.06
CA SER A 63 11.27 -17.55 -10.17
C SER A 63 11.52 -18.24 -8.82
N LEU A 64 12.56 -17.81 -8.08
CA LEU A 64 12.89 -18.33 -6.75
C LEU A 64 11.70 -18.20 -5.78
N LEU A 65 11.11 -17.01 -5.67
CA LEU A 65 9.98 -16.75 -4.79
C LEU A 65 8.71 -17.51 -5.23
N ARG A 66 8.49 -17.69 -6.53
CA ARG A 66 7.35 -18.46 -7.05
C ARG A 66 7.50 -19.95 -6.81
N GLU A 67 8.68 -20.51 -7.07
CA GLU A 67 8.93 -21.95 -6.93
C GLU A 67 9.05 -22.37 -5.47
N SER A 68 9.57 -21.51 -4.57
CA SER A 68 9.60 -21.78 -3.13
C SER A 68 8.20 -21.84 -2.50
N LYS A 69 7.23 -21.07 -3.00
CA LYS A 69 5.81 -21.21 -2.59
C LYS A 69 5.22 -22.59 -2.91
N LYS A 70 5.77 -23.29 -3.92
CA LYS A 70 5.43 -24.69 -4.25
C LYS A 70 6.17 -25.71 -3.36
N LYS A 71 7.00 -25.24 -2.41
CA LYS A 71 7.74 -26.05 -1.43
C LYS A 71 8.65 -27.11 -2.06
N LYS A 72 9.23 -26.84 -3.23
CA LYS A 72 10.15 -27.75 -3.90
C LYS A 72 11.42 -27.94 -3.06
N PRO A 73 11.77 -29.16 -2.60
CA PRO A 73 12.93 -29.38 -1.73
C PRO A 73 14.26 -28.92 -2.35
N ALA A 74 14.44 -29.15 -3.66
CA ALA A 74 15.63 -28.75 -4.40
C ALA A 74 15.95 -27.25 -4.30
N ILE A 75 14.93 -26.39 -4.11
CA ILE A 75 15.14 -24.96 -3.93
C ILE A 75 15.74 -24.67 -2.54
N ALA A 76 15.28 -25.34 -1.48
CA ALA A 76 15.86 -25.17 -0.15
C ALA A 76 17.31 -25.64 -0.10
N THR A 77 17.60 -26.82 -0.66
CA THR A 77 18.97 -27.35 -0.79
C THR A 77 19.87 -26.37 -1.54
N TRP A 78 19.41 -25.88 -2.70
CA TRP A 78 20.15 -24.91 -3.48
C TRP A 78 20.44 -23.61 -2.71
N ILE A 79 19.47 -23.12 -1.92
CA ILE A 79 19.68 -21.94 -1.07
C ILE A 79 20.79 -22.20 -0.05
N PHE A 80 20.74 -23.30 0.69
CA PHE A 80 21.75 -23.60 1.71
C PHE A 80 23.16 -23.70 1.12
N GLU A 81 23.31 -24.26 -0.08
CA GLU A 81 24.61 -24.45 -0.75
C GLU A 81 25.19 -23.18 -1.41
N ASN A 82 24.34 -22.20 -1.72
CA ASN A 82 24.71 -21.05 -2.54
C ASN A 82 24.52 -19.69 -1.85
N PHE A 83 23.93 -19.65 -0.65
CA PHE A 83 23.62 -18.39 0.03
C PHE A 83 24.80 -17.42 0.09
N ASP A 84 25.94 -17.86 0.62
CA ASP A 84 27.11 -16.97 0.80
C ASP A 84 27.86 -16.66 -0.51
N LYS A 85 27.53 -17.34 -1.61
CA LYS A 85 28.12 -17.12 -2.95
C LYS A 85 27.36 -16.09 -3.78
N GLU A 86 26.18 -15.71 -3.33
CA GLU A 86 25.22 -14.94 -4.10
C GLU A 86 25.21 -13.46 -3.72
N LYS A 87 24.73 -12.62 -4.65
CA LYS A 87 24.62 -11.18 -4.39
C LYS A 87 23.60 -10.91 -3.30
N THR A 88 23.81 -9.84 -2.53
CA THR A 88 22.94 -9.44 -1.40
C THR A 88 21.46 -9.43 -1.76
N ILE A 89 21.09 -8.88 -2.92
CA ILE A 89 19.68 -8.84 -3.33
C ILE A 89 19.05 -10.22 -3.58
N VAL A 90 19.86 -11.19 -4.02
CA VAL A 90 19.42 -12.58 -4.18
C VAL A 90 19.38 -13.27 -2.81
N GLN A 91 20.36 -13.02 -1.93
CA GLN A 91 20.35 -13.49 -0.55
C GLN A 91 19.08 -13.05 0.20
N GLU A 92 18.69 -11.78 0.06
CA GLU A 92 17.44 -11.25 0.62
C GLU A 92 16.21 -12.06 0.17
N ALA A 93 16.12 -12.35 -1.14
CA ALA A 93 15.05 -13.17 -1.69
C ALA A 93 15.12 -14.64 -1.23
N MET A 94 16.32 -15.20 -1.05
CA MET A 94 16.52 -16.54 -0.50
C MET A 94 16.00 -16.66 0.92
N LEU A 95 16.22 -15.66 1.78
CA LEU A 95 15.71 -15.65 3.16
C LEU A 95 14.19 -15.64 3.19
N ILE A 96 13.55 -14.82 2.35
CA ILE A 96 12.08 -14.86 2.21
C ILE A 96 11.63 -16.24 1.70
N ALA A 97 12.30 -16.78 0.67
CA ALA A 97 11.96 -18.06 0.06
C ALA A 97 12.02 -19.22 1.08
N LEU A 98 13.07 -19.27 1.90
CA LEU A 98 13.25 -20.26 2.98
C LEU A 98 12.10 -20.22 3.99
N GLY A 99 11.47 -19.06 4.20
CA GLY A 99 10.32 -18.92 5.07
C GLY A 99 9.11 -19.79 4.71
N ASN A 100 9.01 -20.27 3.45
CA ASN A 100 7.95 -21.19 3.02
C ASN A 100 8.16 -22.64 3.50
N TYR A 101 9.36 -22.96 3.99
CA TYR A 101 9.73 -24.29 4.48
C TYR A 101 9.60 -24.30 6.01
N ARG A 102 8.99 -25.36 6.55
CA ARG A 102 8.75 -25.54 8.00
C ARG A 102 9.70 -26.57 8.63
N THR A 103 10.83 -26.83 7.98
CA THR A 103 11.87 -27.73 8.51
C THR A 103 12.66 -27.04 9.62
N GLN A 104 13.20 -27.82 10.54
CA GLN A 104 14.06 -27.29 11.61
C GLN A 104 15.30 -26.60 11.02
N GLU A 105 15.90 -27.19 9.99
CA GLU A 105 17.05 -26.61 9.28
C GLU A 105 16.77 -25.21 8.70
N ALA A 106 15.60 -25.01 8.08
CA ALA A 106 15.22 -23.70 7.57
C ALA A 106 15.00 -22.69 8.70
N LEU A 107 14.37 -23.11 9.80
CA LEU A 107 14.19 -22.29 10.99
C LEU A 107 15.53 -21.86 11.58
N ASP A 108 16.42 -22.81 11.85
CA ASP A 108 17.74 -22.57 12.44
C ASP A 108 18.57 -21.64 11.55
N PHE A 109 18.53 -21.86 10.23
CA PHE A 109 19.22 -21.00 9.28
C PHE A 109 18.71 -19.56 9.33
N LEU A 110 17.39 -19.35 9.31
CA LEU A 110 16.81 -18.01 9.38
C LEU A 110 17.16 -17.33 10.71
N ILE A 111 17.01 -18.03 11.84
CA ILE A 111 17.37 -17.50 13.16
C ILE A 111 18.85 -17.12 13.21
N SER A 112 19.73 -17.95 12.65
CA SER A 112 21.17 -17.63 12.60
C SER A 112 21.46 -16.32 11.87
N LYS A 113 20.68 -15.97 10.84
CA LYS A 113 20.84 -14.72 10.08
C LYS A 113 20.24 -13.51 10.80
N VAL A 114 19.30 -13.71 11.73
CA VAL A 114 18.83 -12.65 12.64
C VAL A 114 19.86 -12.38 13.75
N VAL A 115 20.42 -13.45 14.33
CA VAL A 115 21.39 -13.37 15.44
C VAL A 115 22.72 -12.79 14.97
N LYS A 116 23.22 -13.17 13.78
CA LYS A 116 24.43 -12.58 13.19
C LYS A 116 24.24 -11.07 13.01
N GLN A 117 25.13 -10.30 13.63
CA GLN A 117 25.04 -8.84 13.67
C GLN A 117 25.66 -8.16 12.43
N ASP A 118 26.31 -8.94 11.57
CA ASP A 118 27.17 -8.45 10.49
C ASP A 118 26.41 -7.72 9.37
N ASN A 119 25.12 -8.02 9.18
CA ASN A 119 24.30 -7.38 8.15
C ASN A 119 22.82 -7.27 8.58
N GLU A 120 22.44 -6.08 9.01
CA GLU A 120 21.08 -5.80 9.50
C GLU A 120 20.00 -5.98 8.44
N ASN A 121 20.28 -5.69 7.16
CA ASN A 121 19.31 -5.92 6.09
C ASN A 121 18.99 -7.40 5.97
N LEU A 122 20.00 -8.28 5.97
CA LEU A 122 19.77 -9.72 5.95
C LEU A 122 18.99 -10.19 7.18
N SER A 123 19.26 -9.65 8.37
CA SER A 123 18.45 -9.94 9.56
C SER A 123 16.97 -9.58 9.35
N ILE A 124 16.66 -8.43 8.73
CA ILE A 124 15.28 -8.01 8.43
C ILE A 124 14.61 -8.97 7.44
N TYR A 125 15.32 -9.41 6.39
CA TYR A 125 14.75 -10.36 5.43
C TYR A 125 14.58 -11.76 6.00
N ALA A 126 15.45 -12.19 6.92
CA ALA A 126 15.24 -13.40 7.70
C ALA A 126 14.00 -13.31 8.60
N LEU A 127 13.81 -12.16 9.29
CA LEU A 127 12.59 -11.88 10.06
C LEU A 127 11.33 -11.92 9.19
N LYS A 128 11.39 -11.38 7.96
CA LYS A 128 10.28 -11.47 6.99
C LYS A 128 9.98 -12.92 6.61
N GLY A 129 10.99 -13.73 6.32
CA GLY A 129 10.84 -15.17 6.05
C GLY A 129 10.21 -15.93 7.22
N LEU A 130 10.66 -15.65 8.45
CA LEU A 130 10.08 -16.23 9.67
C LEU A 130 8.59 -15.87 9.82
N SER A 131 8.22 -14.64 9.45
CA SER A 131 6.85 -14.11 9.56
C SER A 131 5.82 -14.67 8.56
N LEU A 132 6.23 -15.54 7.62
CA LEU A 132 5.33 -16.02 6.57
C LEU A 132 4.23 -16.98 7.07
N HIS A 133 4.44 -17.61 8.23
CA HIS A 133 3.52 -18.60 8.78
C HIS A 133 3.36 -18.41 10.29
N GLU A 134 2.12 -18.58 10.76
CA GLU A 134 1.84 -18.78 12.17
C GLU A 134 2.37 -20.16 12.59
N ASP A 135 3.27 -20.18 13.58
CA ASP A 135 4.01 -21.37 14.01
C ASP A 135 4.63 -21.17 15.40
N GLU A 136 4.19 -21.96 16.38
CA GLU A 136 4.66 -21.87 17.77
C GLU A 136 6.16 -22.13 17.92
N LYS A 137 6.75 -23.00 17.08
CA LYS A 137 8.20 -23.25 17.11
C LYS A 137 8.97 -22.01 16.67
N ARG A 138 8.47 -21.29 15.66
CA ARG A 138 9.05 -20.01 15.22
C ARG A 138 8.95 -18.97 16.33
N VAL A 139 7.81 -18.88 17.01
CA VAL A 139 7.63 -17.97 18.16
C VAL A 139 8.61 -18.31 19.27
N ALA A 140 8.75 -19.58 19.63
CA ALA A 140 9.69 -20.02 20.68
C ALA A 140 11.14 -19.67 20.32
N ALA A 141 11.56 -19.90 19.07
CA ALA A 141 12.89 -19.54 18.60
C ALA A 141 13.12 -18.03 18.57
N LEU A 142 12.14 -17.25 18.08
CA LEU A 142 12.24 -15.78 18.04
C LEU A 142 12.35 -15.16 19.43
N LYS A 143 11.66 -15.71 20.44
CA LYS A 143 11.76 -15.22 21.83
C LYS A 143 13.15 -15.39 22.45
N GLN A 144 13.98 -16.26 21.90
CA GLN A 144 15.38 -16.45 22.34
C GLN A 144 16.34 -15.45 21.68
N VAL A 145 15.89 -14.70 20.67
CA VAL A 145 16.73 -13.72 19.98
C VAL A 145 16.72 -12.41 20.74
N GLU A 146 17.90 -11.97 21.19
CA GLU A 146 18.09 -10.66 21.80
C GLU A 146 18.20 -9.56 20.73
N VAL A 147 17.30 -8.58 20.80
CA VAL A 147 17.28 -7.42 19.89
C VAL A 147 17.45 -6.08 20.61
N SER A 148 17.54 -6.08 21.93
CA SER A 148 17.87 -4.91 22.75
C SER A 148 19.29 -4.43 22.42
N GLY A 149 19.41 -3.28 21.75
CA GLY A 149 20.69 -2.74 21.29
C GLY A 149 20.89 -2.79 19.77
N ARG A 150 19.97 -3.44 19.04
CA ARG A 150 19.89 -3.33 17.57
C ARG A 150 19.12 -2.07 17.17
N SER A 151 19.14 -1.69 15.89
CA SER A 151 18.43 -0.50 15.42
C SER A 151 16.93 -0.54 15.71
N ASP A 152 16.31 0.63 15.85
CA ASP A 152 14.86 0.75 15.99
C ASP A 152 14.13 0.09 14.82
N TYR A 153 14.67 0.21 13.60
CA TYR A 153 14.09 -0.38 12.41
C TYR A 153 14.08 -1.92 12.48
N LEU A 154 15.16 -2.55 12.95
CA LEU A 154 15.19 -3.99 13.18
C LEU A 154 14.20 -4.41 14.27
N GLN A 155 14.18 -3.70 15.41
CA GLN A 155 13.26 -4.01 16.51
C GLN A 155 11.78 -3.94 16.06
N ILE A 156 11.42 -2.95 15.25
CA ILE A 156 10.09 -2.84 14.65
C ILE A 156 9.77 -4.07 13.78
N ASN A 157 10.68 -4.48 12.90
CA ASN A 157 10.49 -5.68 12.08
C ASN A 157 10.40 -6.95 12.94
N TYR A 158 11.15 -7.02 14.03
CA TYR A 158 11.09 -8.13 14.98
C TYR A 158 9.71 -8.24 15.65
N HIS A 159 9.16 -7.14 16.16
CA HIS A 159 7.82 -7.13 16.75
C HIS A 159 6.72 -7.44 15.74
N PHE A 160 6.83 -6.95 14.50
CA PHE A 160 5.93 -7.39 13.42
C PHE A 160 6.04 -8.89 13.13
N THR A 161 7.25 -9.45 13.14
CA THR A 161 7.48 -10.88 12.94
C THR A 161 6.89 -11.72 14.08
N LEU A 162 7.07 -11.32 15.34
CA LEU A 162 6.41 -11.97 16.48
C LEU A 162 4.89 -11.90 16.35
N PHE A 163 4.35 -10.72 16.01
CA PHE A 163 2.93 -10.54 15.78
C PHE A 163 2.38 -11.49 14.71
N LYS A 164 3.06 -11.60 13.55
CA LYS A 164 2.63 -12.44 12.42
C LYS A 164 2.82 -13.95 12.66
N THR A 165 3.70 -14.35 13.56
CA THR A 165 3.99 -15.77 13.84
C THR A 165 3.13 -16.36 14.95
N LYS A 166 2.58 -15.53 15.85
CA LYS A 166 1.65 -15.98 16.90
C LYS A 166 0.30 -16.37 16.29
N SER A 167 -0.37 -17.38 16.85
CA SER A 167 -1.72 -17.78 16.42
C SER A 167 -2.81 -16.98 17.16
N PHE A 168 -2.69 -16.84 18.49
CA PHE A 168 -3.71 -16.23 19.32
C PHE A 168 -3.61 -14.70 19.39
N PHE A 169 -4.73 -14.01 19.16
CA PHE A 169 -4.75 -12.54 19.20
C PHE A 169 -4.39 -11.94 20.57
N ARG A 170 -4.68 -12.64 21.66
CA ARG A 170 -4.29 -12.20 23.01
C ARG A 170 -2.79 -11.98 23.11
N ASP A 171 -2.00 -12.87 22.54
CA ASP A 171 -0.54 -12.82 22.60
C ASP A 171 0.04 -11.83 21.57
N LYS A 172 -0.72 -11.52 20.52
CA LYS A 172 -0.40 -10.50 19.51
C LYS A 172 -0.48 -9.08 20.07
N LYS A 173 -1.37 -8.82 21.03
CA LYS A 173 -1.64 -7.47 21.55
C LYS A 173 -0.40 -6.79 22.16
N GLU A 174 0.49 -7.54 22.78
CA GLU A 174 1.71 -7.00 23.39
C GLU A 174 2.62 -6.33 22.34
N ASP A 175 2.92 -7.04 21.25
CA ASP A 175 3.74 -6.51 20.16
C ASP A 175 3.07 -5.33 19.45
N LEU A 176 1.75 -5.42 19.24
CA LEU A 176 0.98 -4.32 18.63
C LEU A 176 0.97 -3.06 19.51
N ASN A 177 0.81 -3.24 20.83
CA ASN A 177 0.90 -2.14 21.79
C ASN A 177 2.30 -1.52 21.76
N TRP A 178 3.34 -2.34 21.80
CA TRP A 178 4.72 -1.86 21.73
C TRP A 178 4.97 -1.04 20.46
N LEU A 179 4.49 -1.52 19.30
CA LEU A 179 4.63 -0.82 18.01
C LEU A 179 3.93 0.54 18.04
N VAL A 180 2.72 0.62 18.61
CA VAL A 180 2.01 1.89 18.75
C VAL A 180 2.74 2.82 19.72
N ASP A 181 3.12 2.33 20.90
CA ASP A 181 3.78 3.13 21.93
C ASP A 181 5.16 3.65 21.46
N LYS A 182 5.88 2.84 20.65
CA LYS A 182 7.09 3.26 19.96
C LYS A 182 6.78 4.33 18.90
N GLY A 183 5.76 4.09 18.07
CA GLY A 183 5.33 5.04 17.03
C GLY A 183 4.96 6.42 17.57
N MET A 184 4.29 6.48 18.73
CA MET A 184 3.91 7.74 19.39
C MET A 184 5.11 8.59 19.84
N LYS A 185 6.30 7.99 19.99
CA LYS A 185 7.53 8.68 20.43
C LYS A 185 8.43 9.08 19.27
N LEU A 186 8.16 8.59 18.05
CA LEU A 186 8.96 8.85 16.87
C LEU A 186 8.46 10.10 16.15
N GLY A 187 9.40 10.92 15.66
CA GLY A 187 9.10 11.94 14.67
C GLY A 187 8.95 11.34 13.27
N ASP A 188 8.86 12.19 12.26
CA ASP A 188 8.83 11.77 10.86
C ASP A 188 10.13 11.02 10.49
N SER A 189 10.04 9.69 10.43
CA SER A 189 11.18 8.82 10.14
C SER A 189 10.76 7.56 9.37
N LYS A 190 11.75 6.81 8.86
CA LYS A 190 11.50 5.55 8.13
C LYS A 190 10.88 4.49 9.06
N GLU A 191 11.24 4.51 10.33
CA GLU A 191 10.72 3.66 11.40
C GLU A 191 9.23 3.92 11.64
N LEU A 192 8.83 5.20 11.77
CA LEU A 192 7.42 5.56 11.92
C LEU A 192 6.60 5.14 10.69
N VAL A 193 7.16 5.33 9.48
CA VAL A 193 6.53 4.85 8.23
C VAL A 193 6.35 3.33 8.27
N ALA A 194 7.36 2.56 8.67
CA ALA A 194 7.24 1.10 8.75
C ALA A 194 6.17 0.65 9.76
N ILE A 195 6.10 1.28 10.94
CA ILE A 195 5.07 1.02 11.95
C ILE A 195 3.68 1.29 11.36
N VAL A 196 3.47 2.49 10.83
CA VAL A 196 2.15 2.95 10.35
C VAL A 196 1.67 2.11 9.18
N MET A 197 2.54 1.87 8.19
CA MET A 197 2.17 1.10 7.02
C MET A 197 1.95 -0.38 7.37
N GLY A 198 2.80 -0.97 8.22
CA GLY A 198 2.64 -2.34 8.66
C GLY A 198 1.39 -2.57 9.50
N LEU A 199 1.09 -1.70 10.47
CA LEU A 199 -0.12 -1.79 11.28
C LEU A 199 -1.38 -1.59 10.42
N SER A 200 -1.39 -0.61 9.52
CA SER A 200 -2.51 -0.40 8.59
C SER A 200 -2.74 -1.58 7.65
N GLN A 201 -1.68 -2.31 7.26
CA GLN A 201 -1.80 -3.47 6.39
C GLN A 201 -2.27 -4.72 7.16
N PHE A 202 -1.67 -5.02 8.30
CA PHE A 202 -1.87 -6.30 8.98
C PHE A 202 -3.00 -6.28 10.03
N VAL A 203 -3.26 -5.12 10.65
CA VAL A 203 -4.26 -4.98 11.72
C VAL A 203 -5.03 -3.65 11.61
N PRO A 204 -5.72 -3.41 10.48
CA PRO A 204 -6.36 -2.13 10.22
C PRO A 204 -7.42 -1.72 11.27
N ASN A 205 -8.04 -2.69 11.95
CA ASN A 205 -9.10 -2.44 12.95
C ASN A 205 -8.56 -2.31 14.38
N PHE A 206 -7.24 -2.23 14.57
CA PHE A 206 -6.67 -2.10 15.92
C PHE A 206 -6.89 -0.67 16.45
N GLU A 207 -7.70 -0.53 17.51
CA GLU A 207 -8.11 0.80 18.02
C GLU A 207 -6.93 1.73 18.36
N LYS A 208 -5.86 1.20 18.95
CA LYS A 208 -4.67 2.00 19.28
C LYS A 208 -3.90 2.47 18.05
N LEU A 209 -3.98 1.75 16.91
CA LEU A 209 -3.46 2.28 15.65
C LEU A 209 -4.22 3.55 15.27
N HIS A 210 -5.54 3.59 15.47
CA HIS A 210 -6.32 4.80 15.14
C HIS A 210 -5.88 5.98 16.02
N ASP A 211 -5.54 5.75 17.28
CA ASP A 211 -5.00 6.80 18.15
C ASP A 211 -3.63 7.30 17.69
N LEU A 212 -2.73 6.41 17.27
CA LEU A 212 -1.47 6.78 16.62
C LEU A 212 -1.71 7.63 15.37
N LEU A 213 -2.66 7.23 14.51
CA LEU A 213 -2.96 7.97 13.28
C LEU A 213 -3.58 9.34 13.56
N LYS A 214 -4.45 9.46 14.59
CA LYS A 214 -5.00 10.75 15.05
C LYS A 214 -3.89 11.68 15.54
N HIS A 215 -2.89 11.13 16.22
CA HIS A 215 -1.70 11.88 16.64
C HIS A 215 -0.89 12.34 15.42
N ILE A 216 -0.51 11.41 14.54
CA ILE A 216 0.27 11.67 13.31
C ILE A 216 -0.38 12.73 12.44
N LEU A 217 -1.70 12.68 12.27
CA LEU A 217 -2.45 13.56 11.37
C LEU A 217 -2.13 15.05 11.58
N PHE A 218 -1.86 15.46 12.81
CA PHE A 218 -1.61 16.86 13.17
C PHE A 218 -0.15 17.18 13.56
N HIS A 219 0.71 16.17 13.69
CA HIS A 219 2.11 16.37 14.09
C HIS A 219 3.10 16.05 12.97
N SER A 220 2.71 15.23 12.00
CA SER A 220 3.55 14.86 10.87
C SER A 220 3.54 15.93 9.78
N LYS A 221 4.67 16.04 9.08
CA LYS A 221 4.85 16.76 7.82
C LYS A 221 5.01 15.81 6.63
N SER A 222 5.19 14.51 6.90
CA SER A 222 5.33 13.48 5.87
C SER A 222 4.01 13.28 5.13
N GLU A 223 4.03 13.54 3.83
CA GLU A 223 2.88 13.32 2.95
C GLU A 223 2.38 11.88 3.00
N LEU A 224 3.30 10.91 3.03
CA LEU A 224 2.95 9.50 3.10
C LEU A 224 2.18 9.15 4.37
N LEU A 225 2.63 9.66 5.53
CA LEU A 225 2.00 9.41 6.83
C LEU A 225 0.65 10.11 6.95
N ILE A 226 0.57 11.38 6.52
CA ILE A 226 -0.67 12.15 6.51
C ILE A 226 -1.71 11.46 5.61
N ASN A 227 -1.32 11.10 4.37
CA ASN A 227 -2.20 10.45 3.43
C ASN A 227 -2.73 9.12 4.00
N ARG A 228 -1.83 8.30 4.55
CA ARG A 228 -2.20 7.06 5.23
C ARG A 228 -3.18 7.30 6.38
N ALA A 229 -2.90 8.27 7.25
CA ALA A 229 -3.78 8.61 8.37
C ALA A 229 -5.17 9.03 7.90
N VAL A 230 -5.28 9.92 6.91
CA VAL A 230 -6.58 10.36 6.37
C VAL A 230 -7.36 9.19 5.76
N ILE A 231 -6.73 8.39 4.89
CA ILE A 231 -7.36 7.21 4.27
C ILE A 231 -7.93 6.30 5.35
N HIS A 232 -7.10 5.94 6.33
CA HIS A 232 -7.46 4.96 7.34
C HIS A 232 -8.55 5.48 8.28
N LEU A 233 -8.40 6.70 8.79
CA LEU A 233 -9.37 7.31 9.70
C LEU A 233 -10.69 7.61 9.00
N SER A 234 -10.71 7.86 7.69
CA SER A 234 -11.95 8.05 6.93
C SER A 234 -12.85 6.81 6.92
N VAL A 235 -12.26 5.62 7.06
CA VAL A 235 -12.98 4.34 7.10
C VAL A 235 -13.32 3.96 8.54
N TYR A 236 -12.32 3.99 9.43
CA TYR A 236 -12.44 3.40 10.77
C TYR A 236 -12.76 4.39 11.89
N SER A 237 -12.68 5.69 11.62
CA SER A 237 -12.92 6.77 12.59
C SER A 237 -13.58 7.97 11.94
N SER A 238 -14.49 7.72 10.97
CA SER A 238 -15.12 8.73 10.12
C SER A 238 -15.83 9.82 10.92
N GLY A 239 -16.55 9.43 12.00
CA GLY A 239 -17.24 10.37 12.89
C GLY A 239 -16.28 11.33 13.60
N TRP A 240 -15.11 10.84 14.05
CA TRP A 240 -14.09 11.71 14.63
C TRP A 240 -13.47 12.62 13.57
N LEU A 241 -13.18 12.10 12.37
CA LEU A 241 -12.55 12.86 11.29
C LEU A 241 -13.47 13.97 10.76
N LYS A 242 -14.78 13.69 10.69
CA LYS A 242 -15.83 14.61 10.22
C LYS A 242 -15.85 15.94 10.96
N ILE A 243 -15.55 15.95 12.26
CA ILE A 243 -15.57 17.16 13.09
C ILE A 243 -14.22 17.93 13.09
N GLN A 244 -13.19 17.45 12.37
CA GLN A 244 -11.85 18.02 12.42
C GLN A 244 -11.61 19.21 11.48
N THR A 245 -12.56 19.61 10.64
CA THR A 245 -12.37 20.64 9.61
C THR A 245 -11.73 21.93 10.15
N LYS A 246 -12.20 22.44 11.31
CA LYS A 246 -11.64 23.64 11.94
C LYS A 246 -10.16 23.46 12.29
N LYS A 247 -9.80 22.30 12.87
CA LYS A 247 -8.43 21.98 13.28
C LYS A 247 -7.52 21.80 12.06
N VAL A 248 -8.00 21.12 11.02
CA VAL A 248 -7.31 20.96 9.74
C VAL A 248 -7.00 22.32 9.12
N LEU A 249 -7.97 23.24 9.05
CA LEU A 249 -7.73 24.59 8.54
C LEU A 249 -6.74 25.37 9.39
N SER A 250 -6.86 25.31 10.72
CA SER A 250 -5.96 26.00 11.63
C SER A 250 -4.52 25.48 11.61
N SER A 251 -4.30 24.25 11.15
CA SER A 251 -2.96 23.66 11.06
C SER A 251 -2.06 24.36 10.05
N ASN A 252 -2.64 25.10 9.09
CA ASN A 252 -1.95 25.68 7.94
C ASN A 252 -1.06 24.66 7.17
N ASN A 253 -1.32 23.36 7.31
CA ASN A 253 -0.60 22.31 6.61
C ASN A 253 -1.32 22.02 5.27
N ARG A 254 -0.72 22.47 4.17
CA ARG A 254 -1.25 22.28 2.80
C ARG A 254 -1.52 20.81 2.49
N ILE A 255 -0.59 19.92 2.87
CA ILE A 255 -0.69 18.50 2.56
C ILE A 255 -1.86 17.89 3.31
N LEU A 256 -1.98 18.17 4.61
CA LEU A 256 -3.12 17.72 5.42
C LEU A 256 -4.44 18.20 4.85
N LEU A 257 -4.56 19.50 4.53
CA LEU A 257 -5.80 20.03 3.96
C LEU A 257 -6.13 19.37 2.62
N ARG A 258 -5.13 19.21 1.73
CA ARG A 258 -5.32 18.53 0.44
C ARG A 258 -5.83 17.10 0.61
N GLU A 259 -5.17 16.30 1.44
CA GLU A 259 -5.57 14.89 1.65
C GLU A 259 -6.93 14.77 2.34
N PHE A 260 -7.22 15.65 3.31
CA PHE A 260 -8.52 15.71 3.97
C PHE A 260 -9.65 16.02 2.98
N LEU A 261 -9.45 17.00 2.09
CA LEU A 261 -10.39 17.38 1.05
C LEU A 261 -10.56 16.27 -0.01
N SER A 262 -9.46 15.65 -0.45
CA SER A 262 -9.48 14.60 -1.47
C SER A 262 -10.28 13.36 -1.05
N ARG A 263 -10.38 13.11 0.26
CA ARG A 263 -11.14 12.01 0.85
C ARG A 263 -12.49 12.41 1.44
N SER A 264 -12.86 13.70 1.37
CA SER A 264 -14.06 14.23 2.02
C SER A 264 -15.36 13.52 1.60
N GLY A 265 -15.46 13.01 0.36
CA GLY A 265 -16.60 12.22 -0.10
C GLY A 265 -16.84 10.93 0.68
N ALA A 266 -15.82 10.37 1.36
CA ALA A 266 -15.95 9.13 2.13
C ALA A 266 -16.53 9.34 3.54
N PHE A 267 -16.48 10.55 4.09
CA PHE A 267 -16.86 10.80 5.49
C PHE A 267 -17.63 12.12 5.74
N CYS A 268 -17.85 12.92 4.70
CA CYS A 268 -18.59 14.18 4.70
C CYS A 268 -18.29 15.11 5.87
N PRO A 269 -17.12 15.79 5.86
CA PRO A 269 -16.71 16.74 6.90
C PRO A 269 -17.73 17.85 7.13
N LEU A 270 -17.84 18.31 8.37
CA LEU A 270 -18.62 19.51 8.67
C LEU A 270 -17.93 20.74 8.07
N ASN A 271 -18.70 21.68 7.52
CA ASN A 271 -18.19 22.92 6.90
C ASN A 271 -17.18 22.69 5.77
N ILE A 272 -17.31 21.58 5.03
CA ILE A 272 -16.36 21.19 3.99
C ILE A 272 -16.22 22.24 2.87
N TRP A 273 -17.31 22.94 2.53
CA TRP A 273 -17.29 23.97 1.48
C TRP A 273 -16.39 25.16 1.83
N LYS A 274 -16.39 25.59 3.09
CA LYS A 274 -15.45 26.61 3.57
C LYS A 274 -14.00 26.14 3.44
N ALA A 275 -13.74 24.85 3.69
CA ALA A 275 -12.41 24.30 3.55
C ALA A 275 -11.96 24.22 2.08
N PHE A 276 -12.86 23.92 1.15
CA PHE A 276 -12.60 24.03 -0.29
C PHE A 276 -12.32 25.47 -0.72
N ASP A 277 -13.10 26.45 -0.24
CA ASP A 277 -12.86 27.88 -0.51
C ASP A 277 -11.47 28.30 -0.02
N GLU A 278 -11.10 27.95 1.23
CA GLU A 278 -9.79 28.28 1.78
C GLU A 278 -8.63 27.61 1.01
N TYR A 279 -8.79 26.36 0.57
CA TYR A 279 -7.77 25.68 -0.22
C TYR A 279 -7.62 26.30 -1.62
N ALA A 280 -8.73 26.66 -2.27
CA ALA A 280 -8.73 27.31 -3.58
C ALA A 280 -8.04 28.68 -3.54
N ILE A 281 -8.32 29.48 -2.50
CA ILE A 281 -7.75 30.83 -2.34
C ILE A 281 -6.25 30.75 -2.02
N ARG A 282 -5.83 29.84 -1.13
CA ARG A 282 -4.46 29.82 -0.61
C ARG A 282 -3.49 28.99 -1.44
N TYR A 283 -3.94 27.96 -2.15
CA TYR A 283 -3.05 26.95 -2.70
C TYR A 283 -3.30 26.65 -4.18
N ASP A 284 -4.46 26.07 -4.51
CA ASP A 284 -4.70 25.55 -5.86
C ASP A 284 -6.20 25.60 -6.21
N LYS A 285 -6.56 26.58 -7.03
CA LYS A 285 -7.93 26.82 -7.49
C LYS A 285 -8.47 25.65 -8.31
N LEU A 286 -7.68 25.11 -9.23
CA LEU A 286 -8.13 24.03 -10.12
C LEU A 286 -8.24 22.73 -9.33
N GLY A 287 -7.23 22.39 -8.54
CA GLY A 287 -7.25 21.21 -7.67
C GLY A 287 -8.40 21.24 -6.66
N ALA A 288 -8.76 22.42 -6.11
CA ALA A 288 -9.92 22.57 -5.25
C ALA A 288 -11.22 22.19 -5.94
N VAL A 289 -11.44 22.70 -7.16
CA VAL A 289 -12.65 22.45 -7.96
C VAL A 289 -12.72 20.99 -8.41
N GLU A 290 -11.59 20.39 -8.81
CA GLU A 290 -11.50 18.96 -9.14
C GLU A 290 -11.81 18.05 -7.95
N MET A 291 -11.33 18.37 -6.76
CA MET A 291 -11.67 17.61 -5.56
C MET A 291 -13.13 17.82 -5.16
N ALA A 292 -13.64 19.05 -5.25
CA ALA A 292 -15.02 19.39 -4.94
C ALA A 292 -16.02 18.71 -5.89
N SER A 293 -15.70 18.59 -7.19
CA SER A 293 -16.59 17.99 -8.19
C SER A 293 -16.86 16.51 -7.93
N ARG A 294 -15.91 15.81 -7.30
CA ARG A 294 -16.07 14.42 -6.82
C ARG A 294 -17.00 14.28 -5.62
N VAL A 295 -17.29 15.38 -4.93
CA VAL A 295 -18.14 15.41 -3.73
C VAL A 295 -19.55 15.91 -4.08
N ASN A 296 -19.64 17.01 -4.80
CA ASN A 296 -20.89 17.59 -5.29
C ASN A 296 -20.59 18.54 -6.46
N MET A 297 -21.02 18.16 -7.65
CA MET A 297 -20.77 18.92 -8.88
C MET A 297 -21.38 20.33 -8.88
N VAL A 298 -22.58 20.48 -8.31
CA VAL A 298 -23.27 21.79 -8.27
C VAL A 298 -22.48 22.77 -7.42
N LYS A 299 -22.06 22.32 -6.22
CA LYS A 299 -21.23 23.14 -5.33
C LYS A 299 -19.83 23.38 -5.87
N ALA A 300 -19.26 22.43 -6.61
CA ALA A 300 -17.99 22.63 -7.31
C ALA A 300 -18.09 23.69 -8.41
N LYS A 301 -19.21 23.73 -9.15
CA LYS A 301 -19.49 24.78 -10.14
C LYS A 301 -19.59 26.15 -9.49
N GLU A 302 -20.36 26.27 -8.40
CA GLU A 302 -20.46 27.51 -7.60
C GLU A 302 -19.07 27.98 -7.12
N LEU A 303 -18.26 27.06 -6.57
CA LEU A 303 -16.89 27.33 -6.14
C LEU A 303 -16.02 27.85 -7.29
N GLY A 304 -16.02 27.15 -8.43
CA GLY A 304 -15.23 27.51 -9.61
C GLY A 304 -15.56 28.90 -10.14
N GLN A 305 -16.85 29.24 -10.18
CA GLN A 305 -17.31 30.59 -10.54
C GLN A 305 -16.83 31.64 -9.53
N ARG A 306 -16.97 31.38 -8.22
CA ARG A 306 -16.53 32.31 -7.17
C ARG A 306 -15.03 32.61 -7.20
N VAL A 307 -14.19 31.58 -7.43
CA VAL A 307 -12.73 31.74 -7.40
C VAL A 307 -12.12 32.14 -8.75
N GLY A 308 -12.97 32.35 -9.76
CA GLY A 308 -12.60 32.85 -11.08
C GLY A 308 -11.88 31.82 -11.95
N VAL A 309 -12.32 30.56 -11.94
CA VAL A 309 -11.83 29.55 -12.89
C VAL A 309 -12.43 29.82 -14.27
N ASP A 310 -11.59 29.79 -15.30
CA ASP A 310 -12.00 29.92 -16.71
C ASP A 310 -13.11 28.92 -17.08
N SER A 311 -14.13 29.40 -17.80
CA SER A 311 -15.33 28.62 -18.12
C SER A 311 -15.02 27.34 -18.90
N ALA A 312 -14.07 27.36 -19.84
CA ALA A 312 -13.73 26.17 -20.62
C ALA A 312 -13.02 25.12 -19.75
N LYS A 313 -12.17 25.54 -18.81
CA LYS A 313 -11.56 24.63 -17.83
C LYS A 313 -12.59 24.06 -16.85
N LEU A 314 -13.52 24.89 -16.38
CA LEU A 314 -14.59 24.48 -15.48
C LEU A 314 -15.50 23.43 -16.15
N GLU A 315 -15.89 23.67 -17.41
CA GLU A 315 -16.63 22.69 -18.19
C GLU A 315 -15.84 21.39 -18.36
N GLY A 316 -14.52 21.46 -18.62
CA GLY A 316 -13.65 20.30 -18.69
C GLY A 316 -13.71 19.41 -17.44
N ILE A 317 -13.69 20.01 -16.25
CA ILE A 317 -13.75 19.30 -14.97
C ILE A 317 -15.14 18.70 -14.70
N LEU A 318 -16.21 19.39 -15.14
CA LEU A 318 -17.60 19.01 -14.86
C LEU A 318 -18.21 18.07 -15.91
N LYS A 319 -17.43 17.56 -16.86
CA LYS A 319 -17.91 16.63 -17.91
C LYS A 319 -18.31 15.25 -17.41
N GLU A 320 -17.76 14.82 -16.27
CA GLU A 320 -18.08 13.52 -15.68
C GLU A 320 -19.24 13.68 -14.69
N GLU A 321 -20.39 13.04 -14.97
CA GLU A 321 -21.50 12.95 -14.02
C GLU A 321 -21.04 12.16 -12.79
N ASN A 322 -20.78 12.87 -11.70
CA ASN A 322 -20.42 12.32 -10.41
C ASN A 322 -21.60 12.41 -9.44
N THR A 323 -21.76 11.36 -8.63
CA THR A 323 -22.78 11.28 -7.59
C THR A 323 -22.57 12.36 -6.53
N THR A 324 -23.66 12.93 -6.01
CA THR A 324 -23.60 13.83 -4.86
C THR A 324 -23.39 13.01 -3.59
N LEU A 325 -22.26 13.20 -2.92
CA LEU A 325 -21.88 12.48 -1.70
C LEU A 325 -22.14 13.29 -0.45
N CYS A 326 -21.91 14.61 -0.50
CA CYS A 326 -22.08 15.50 0.65
C CYS A 326 -22.84 16.78 0.25
N TYR A 327 -23.71 17.25 1.15
CA TYR A 327 -24.51 18.47 0.98
C TYR A 327 -23.84 19.68 1.61
#